data_AF-A0A957H937-F1
#
_entry.id   AF-A0A957H937-F1
#
_cell.length_a   1.000
_cell.length_b   1.000
_cell.length_c   1.000
_cell.angle_alpha   90.00
_cell.angle_beta   90.00
_cell.angle_gamma   90.00
#
_symmetry.space_group_name_H-M   'P 1'
#
loop_
_entity.id
_entity.type
_entity.pdbx_description
1 polymer ?
#
loop_
_entity_poly.entity_id
_entity_poly.type
_entity_poly.pdbx_seq_one_letter_code
_entity_poly.pdbx_strand_id
1 'polypeptide(L)'
;EAGLPEQAFALAVAAGRADLVAHIAETHFEFMLHTGQLKLLRAWLDALPPEWQWQEPVIGLSEAQWLAFTGQVPACLAQLEQVETAIQQSERADKEWQLARARAVRCQIACFNNDLATAEPLAAQALSTLPGSDYHFRVSVHHALGEAYRQAARWAEARNQLTLALTLPPPGEQPIRATHIYGALADVALQ
;
A
#
# COMPACT_ATOMS: atom_id res chain seq x y z
N GLU A 1 0.89 -10.38 22.94
CA GLU A 1 1.23 -9.00 23.36
C GLU A 1 0.91 -8.01 22.23
N ALA A 2 -0.36 -7.67 22.04
CA ALA A 2 -0.81 -6.79 20.95
C ALA A 2 -0.70 -5.28 21.28
N GLY A 3 -0.11 -4.90 22.42
CA GLY A 3 -0.27 -3.54 22.97
C GLY A 3 0.71 -2.46 22.49
N LEU A 4 1.86 -2.81 21.93
CA LEU A 4 2.90 -1.81 21.59
C LEU A 4 2.52 -0.88 20.41
N PRO A 5 2.05 -1.37 19.25
CA PRO A 5 1.73 -0.50 18.12
C PRO A 5 0.47 0.34 18.39
N GLU A 6 -0.54 -0.21 19.07
CA GLU A 6 -1.76 0.52 19.46
C GLU A 6 -1.46 1.67 20.42
N GLN A 7 -0.67 1.42 21.46
CA GLN A 7 -0.28 2.46 22.41
C GLN A 7 0.60 3.51 21.75
N ALA A 8 1.56 3.10 20.91
CA ALA A 8 2.40 4.03 20.17
C ALA A 8 1.57 4.92 19.24
N PHE A 9 0.60 4.34 18.53
CA PHE A 9 -0.32 5.08 17.66
C PHE A 9 -1.13 6.09 18.47
N ALA A 10 -1.79 5.65 19.56
CA ALA A 10 -2.61 6.53 20.39
C ALA A 10 -1.80 7.68 21.01
N LEU A 11 -0.57 7.40 21.47
CA LEU A 11 0.34 8.43 22.02
C LEU A 11 0.80 9.41 20.93
N ALA A 12 1.13 8.93 19.73
CA ALA A 12 1.51 9.79 18.61
C ALA A 12 0.33 10.70 18.19
N VAL A 13 -0.89 10.15 18.16
CA VAL A 13 -2.11 10.92 17.91
C VAL A 13 -2.29 12.01 18.97
N ALA A 14 -2.24 11.63 20.25
CA ALA A 14 -2.41 12.58 21.36
C ALA A 14 -1.31 13.66 21.40
N ALA A 15 -0.10 13.34 20.93
CA ALA A 15 1.01 14.27 20.83
C ALA A 15 0.99 15.16 19.58
N GLY A 16 0.02 14.98 18.67
CA GLY A 16 -0.07 15.74 17.44
C GLY A 16 1.04 15.42 16.42
N ARG A 17 1.61 14.22 16.47
CA ARG A 17 2.79 13.81 15.68
C ARG A 17 2.37 13.05 14.42
N ALA A 18 1.93 13.78 13.40
CA ALA A 18 1.52 13.22 12.10
C ALA A 18 2.62 12.36 11.46
N ASP A 19 3.89 12.78 11.58
CA ASP A 19 5.07 12.07 11.08
C ASP A 19 5.22 10.68 11.71
N LEU A 20 5.04 10.57 13.03
CA LEU A 20 5.12 9.28 13.72
C LEU A 20 3.93 8.38 13.39
N VAL A 21 2.74 8.96 13.26
CA VAL A 21 1.55 8.22 12.82
C VAL A 21 1.73 7.68 11.41
N ALA A 22 2.26 8.48 10.49
CA ALA A 22 2.60 8.05 9.14
C ALA A 22 3.58 6.87 9.15
N HIS A 23 4.64 6.95 9.96
CA HIS A 23 5.60 5.87 10.10
C HIS A 23 4.99 4.58 10.66
N ILE A 24 4.12 4.70 11.68
CA ILE A 24 3.40 3.56 12.27
C ILE A 24 2.43 2.95 11.24
N ALA A 25 1.72 3.79 10.49
CA ALA A 25 0.81 3.33 9.44
C ALA A 25 1.57 2.56 8.34
N GLU A 26 2.67 3.10 7.82
CA GLU A 26 3.51 2.41 6.82
C GLU A 26 4.00 1.04 7.30
N THR A 27 4.28 0.92 8.60
CA THR A 27 4.80 -0.31 9.19
C THR A 27 3.72 -1.36 9.47
N HIS A 28 2.53 -0.93 9.91
CA HIS A 28 1.54 -1.84 10.49
C HIS A 28 0.21 -1.92 9.73
N PHE A 29 -0.11 -0.93 8.90
CA PHE A 29 -1.43 -0.83 8.28
C PHE A 29 -1.76 -2.06 7.44
N GLU A 30 -0.82 -2.46 6.58
CA GLU A 30 -0.98 -3.63 5.73
C GLU A 30 -1.10 -4.93 6.55
N PHE A 31 -0.27 -5.09 7.58
CA PHE A 31 -0.36 -6.26 8.45
C PHE A 31 -1.74 -6.36 9.08
N MET A 32 -2.27 -5.26 9.61
CA MET A 32 -3.59 -5.22 10.22
C MET A 32 -4.68 -5.53 9.21
N LEU A 33 -4.54 -5.03 7.98
CA LEU A 33 -5.46 -5.30 6.88
C LEU A 33 -5.51 -6.80 6.55
N HIS A 34 -4.36 -7.45 6.40
CA HIS A 34 -4.27 -8.87 6.03
C HIS A 34 -4.49 -9.86 7.18
N THR A 35 -4.28 -9.44 8.42
CA THR A 35 -4.58 -10.27 9.62
C THR A 35 -6.02 -10.16 10.10
N GLY A 36 -6.85 -9.37 9.41
CA GLY A 36 -8.27 -9.23 9.73
C GLY A 36 -8.55 -8.32 10.93
N GLN A 37 -7.59 -7.49 11.36
CA GLN A 37 -7.75 -6.51 12.44
C GLN A 37 -8.52 -5.26 11.99
N LEU A 38 -9.58 -5.46 11.20
CA LEU A 38 -10.28 -4.41 10.46
C LEU A 38 -10.96 -3.38 11.37
N LYS A 39 -11.50 -3.82 12.51
CA LYS A 39 -12.14 -2.92 13.49
C LYS A 39 -11.12 -1.94 14.09
N LEU A 40 -9.94 -2.44 14.44
CA LEU A 40 -8.88 -1.64 15.01
C LEU A 40 -8.30 -0.68 13.96
N LEU A 41 -8.10 -1.18 12.74
CA LEU A 41 -7.64 -0.37 11.62
C LEU A 41 -8.59 0.79 11.30
N ARG A 42 -9.90 0.53 11.30
CA ARG A 42 -10.91 1.58 11.12
C ARG A 42 -10.88 2.59 12.28
N ALA A 43 -10.78 2.12 13.52
CA ALA A 43 -10.69 2.99 14.68
C ALA A 43 -9.44 3.88 14.64
N TRP A 44 -8.32 3.38 14.11
CA TRP A 44 -7.12 4.17 13.88
C TRP A 44 -7.39 5.28 12.86
N LEU A 45 -7.96 4.95 11.70
CA LEU A 45 -8.28 5.92 10.65
C LEU A 45 -9.27 6.99 11.14
N ASP A 46 -10.30 6.60 11.90
CA ASP A 46 -11.30 7.51 12.49
C ASP A 46 -10.71 8.47 13.53
N ALA A 47 -9.59 8.10 14.16
CA ALA A 47 -8.92 8.93 15.17
C ALA A 47 -7.99 9.99 14.56
N LEU A 48 -7.75 9.96 13.25
CA LEU A 48 -6.81 10.87 12.59
C LEU A 48 -7.46 12.21 12.25
N PRO A 49 -6.81 13.34 12.58
CA PRO A 49 -7.22 14.64 12.07
C PRO A 49 -7.22 14.67 10.53
N PRO A 50 -8.31 15.14 9.89
CA PRO A 50 -8.43 15.17 8.43
C PRO A 50 -7.32 15.94 7.72
N GLU A 51 -6.71 16.92 8.37
CA GLU A 51 -5.63 17.74 7.82
C GLU A 51 -4.29 17.00 7.70
N TRP A 52 -4.11 15.89 8.43
CA TRP A 52 -2.83 15.17 8.43
C TRP A 52 -2.53 14.49 7.11
N GLN A 53 -3.55 14.14 6.33
CA GLN A 53 -3.34 13.59 4.98
C GLN A 53 -2.65 14.59 4.02
N TRP A 54 -2.68 15.89 4.33
CA TRP A 54 -1.98 16.91 3.54
C TRP A 54 -0.53 17.10 3.98
N GLN A 55 -0.26 16.85 5.26
CA GLN A 55 1.08 16.88 5.83
C GLN A 55 1.85 15.62 5.41
N GLU A 56 1.23 14.47 5.66
CA GLU A 56 1.76 13.13 5.41
C GLU A 56 0.83 12.37 4.45
N PRO A 57 1.10 12.41 3.12
CA PRO A 57 0.20 11.83 2.11
C PRO A 57 -0.09 10.36 2.30
N VAL A 58 0.84 9.61 2.92
CA VAL A 58 0.66 8.19 3.18
C VAL A 58 -0.56 7.90 4.06
N ILE A 59 -0.96 8.83 4.93
CA ILE A 59 -2.20 8.71 5.71
C ILE A 59 -3.42 8.67 4.78
N GLY A 60 -3.47 9.58 3.80
CA GLY A 60 -4.54 9.59 2.81
C GLY A 60 -4.50 8.37 1.88
N LEU A 61 -3.30 7.86 1.57
CA LEU A 61 -3.12 6.62 0.81
C LEU A 61 -3.60 5.38 1.60
N SER A 62 -3.39 5.35 2.91
CA SER A 62 -3.91 4.30 3.79
C SER A 62 -5.44 4.29 3.81
N GLU A 63 -6.09 5.46 3.90
CA GLU A 63 -7.56 5.55 3.78
C GLU A 63 -8.05 5.02 2.43
N ALA A 64 -7.38 5.38 1.33
CA ALA A 64 -7.72 4.86 0.01
C ALA A 64 -7.59 3.32 -0.05
N GLN A 65 -6.53 2.74 0.50
CA GLN A 65 -6.34 1.29 0.55
C GLN A 65 -7.44 0.60 1.37
N TRP A 66 -7.85 1.17 2.50
CA TRP A 66 -8.99 0.69 3.29
C TRP A 66 -10.29 0.70 2.47
N LEU A 67 -10.58 1.80 1.78
CA LEU A 67 -11.77 1.92 0.94
C LEU A 67 -11.77 0.89 -0.19
N ALA A 68 -10.62 0.66 -0.84
CA ALA A 68 -10.48 -0.39 -1.85
C ALA A 68 -10.75 -1.78 -1.27
N PHE A 69 -10.12 -2.10 -0.13
CA PHE A 69 -10.27 -3.40 0.53
C PHE A 69 -11.70 -3.68 1.00
N THR A 70 -12.43 -2.64 1.40
CA THR A 70 -13.85 -2.73 1.80
C THR A 70 -14.82 -2.65 0.62
N GLY A 71 -14.32 -2.63 -0.63
CA GLY A 71 -15.14 -2.62 -1.84
C GLY A 71 -15.74 -1.26 -2.20
N GLN A 72 -15.38 -0.19 -1.50
CA GLN A 72 -15.84 1.18 -1.74
C GLN A 72 -15.00 1.86 -2.84
N VAL A 73 -14.93 1.23 -4.02
CA VAL A 73 -14.03 1.63 -5.12
C VAL A 73 -14.23 3.10 -5.56
N PRO A 74 -15.46 3.63 -5.73
CA PRO A 74 -15.62 5.04 -6.09
C PRO A 74 -15.05 6.01 -5.05
N ALA A 75 -15.26 5.73 -3.76
CA ALA A 75 -14.73 6.56 -2.67
C ALA A 75 -13.20 6.47 -2.60
N CYS A 76 -12.64 5.28 -2.81
CA CYS A 76 -11.21 5.05 -2.91
C CYS A 76 -10.56 5.92 -4.01
N LEU A 77 -11.14 5.93 -5.21
CA LEU A 77 -10.62 6.72 -6.34
C LEU A 77 -10.70 8.23 -6.06
N ALA A 78 -11.82 8.69 -5.49
CA ALA A 78 -11.96 10.09 -5.10
C ALA A 78 -10.93 10.50 -4.03
N GLN A 79 -10.68 9.64 -3.04
CA GLN A 79 -9.66 9.85 -2.01
C GLN A 79 -8.26 9.96 -2.61
N LEU A 80 -7.92 9.09 -3.57
CA LEU A 80 -6.62 9.16 -4.27
C LEU A 80 -6.45 10.44 -5.07
N GLU A 81 -7.49 10.86 -5.80
CA GLU A 81 -7.45 12.10 -6.56
C GLU A 81 -7.23 13.32 -5.66
N GLN A 82 -7.85 13.35 -4.49
CA GLN A 82 -7.63 14.40 -3.50
C GLN A 82 -6.18 14.43 -3.00
N VAL A 83 -5.64 13.27 -2.61
CA VAL A 83 -4.26 13.15 -2.12
C VAL A 83 -3.27 13.60 -3.18
N GLU A 84 -3.43 13.16 -4.43
CA GLU A 84 -2.55 13.55 -5.53
C GLU A 84 -2.65 15.03 -5.86
N THR A 85 -3.86 15.59 -5.87
CA THR A 85 -4.07 17.02 -6.11
C THR A 85 -3.35 17.84 -5.03
N ALA A 86 -3.45 17.43 -3.77
CA ALA A 86 -2.75 18.08 -2.67
C ALA A 86 -1.23 17.96 -2.79
N ILE A 87 -0.71 16.77 -3.13
CA ILE A 87 0.72 16.57 -3.40
C ILE A 87 1.17 17.50 -4.54
N GLN A 88 0.43 17.55 -5.64
CA GLN A 88 0.74 18.35 -6.83
C GLN A 88 0.79 19.84 -6.51
N GLN A 89 -0.14 20.32 -5.67
CA GLN A 89 -0.26 21.72 -5.28
C GLN A 89 0.71 22.14 -4.16
N SER A 90 1.26 21.18 -3.40
CA SER A 90 2.24 21.48 -2.35
C SER A 90 3.62 21.88 -2.90
N GLU A 91 4.42 22.60 -2.12
CA GLU A 91 5.82 22.94 -2.46
C GLU A 91 6.83 21.91 -1.92
N ARG A 92 6.37 20.68 -1.64
CA ARG A 92 7.21 19.65 -1.04
C ARG A 92 8.33 19.20 -1.98
N ALA A 93 9.52 19.00 -1.41
CA ALA A 93 10.71 18.59 -2.16
C ALA A 93 10.62 17.16 -2.71
N ASP A 94 9.86 16.29 -2.03
CA ASP A 94 9.64 14.87 -2.36
C ASP A 94 8.37 14.63 -3.20
N LYS A 95 7.87 15.65 -3.92
CA LYS A 95 6.60 15.60 -4.66
C LYS A 95 6.51 14.39 -5.59
N GLU A 96 7.51 14.18 -6.44
CA GLU A 96 7.51 13.07 -7.40
C GLU A 96 7.53 11.70 -6.71
N TRP A 97 8.20 11.60 -5.56
CA TRP A 97 8.22 10.38 -4.77
C TRP A 97 6.82 10.08 -4.21
N GLN A 98 6.13 11.07 -3.65
CA GLN A 98 4.78 10.88 -3.11
C GLN A 98 3.75 10.57 -4.21
N LEU A 99 3.86 11.21 -5.38
CA LEU A 99 3.03 10.85 -6.55
C LEU A 99 3.31 9.43 -7.01
N ALA A 100 4.55 8.95 -6.96
CA ALA A 100 4.88 7.56 -7.27
C ALA A 100 4.23 6.57 -6.30
N ARG A 101 4.14 6.91 -5.00
CA ARG A 101 3.37 6.13 -4.01
C ARG A 101 1.89 6.10 -4.34
N ALA A 102 1.30 7.22 -4.74
CA ALA A 102 -0.10 7.26 -5.18
C ALA A 102 -0.34 6.40 -6.44
N ARG A 103 0.56 6.46 -7.43
CA ARG A 103 0.55 5.57 -8.62
C ARG A 103 0.64 4.10 -8.23
N ALA A 104 1.45 3.76 -7.24
CA ALA A 104 1.54 2.39 -6.71
C ALA A 104 0.21 1.92 -6.08
N VAL A 105 -0.52 2.79 -5.37
CA VAL A 105 -1.85 2.45 -4.84
C VAL A 105 -2.86 2.27 -5.98
N ARG A 106 -2.86 3.14 -6.99
CA ARG A 106 -3.70 2.96 -8.18
C ARG A 106 -3.43 1.66 -8.90
N CYS A 107 -2.15 1.28 -9.04
CA CYS A 107 -1.75 0.00 -9.62
C CYS A 107 -2.39 -1.16 -8.83
N GLN A 108 -2.31 -1.13 -7.50
CA GLN A 108 -2.91 -2.18 -6.66
C GLN A 108 -4.42 -2.27 -6.85
N ILE A 109 -5.12 -1.15 -6.92
CA ILE A 109 -6.58 -1.11 -7.16
C ILE A 109 -6.93 -1.66 -8.55
N ALA A 110 -6.16 -1.31 -9.58
CA ALA A 110 -6.35 -1.85 -10.93
C ALA A 110 -6.11 -3.38 -10.93
N CYS A 111 -5.08 -3.87 -10.22
CA CYS A 111 -4.84 -5.30 -10.04
C CYS A 111 -5.99 -6.01 -9.32
N PHE A 112 -6.55 -5.44 -8.25
CA PHE A 112 -7.71 -6.00 -7.55
C PHE A 112 -8.95 -6.11 -8.43
N ASN A 113 -9.09 -5.22 -9.42
CA ASN A 113 -10.17 -5.28 -10.41
C ASN A 113 -9.80 -6.10 -11.67
N ASN A 114 -8.64 -6.79 -11.66
CA ASN A 114 -8.08 -7.52 -12.79
C ASN A 114 -7.94 -6.69 -14.07
N ASP A 115 -7.78 -5.36 -13.93
CA ASP A 115 -7.53 -4.44 -15.03
C ASP A 115 -6.03 -4.31 -15.27
N LEU A 116 -5.46 -5.33 -15.91
CA LEU A 116 -4.04 -5.35 -16.25
C LEU A 116 -3.63 -4.24 -17.23
N ALA A 117 -4.54 -3.81 -18.11
CA ALA A 117 -4.27 -2.74 -19.07
C ALA A 117 -3.97 -1.41 -18.39
N THR A 118 -4.67 -1.13 -17.28
CA THR A 118 -4.40 0.05 -16.43
C THR A 118 -3.26 -0.22 -15.43
N ALA A 119 -3.17 -1.43 -14.86
CA ALA A 119 -2.20 -1.73 -13.82
C ALA A 119 -0.74 -1.68 -14.30
N GLU A 120 -0.42 -2.28 -15.44
CA GLU A 120 0.95 -2.36 -15.97
C GLU A 120 1.62 -0.99 -16.19
N PRO A 121 1.00 0.00 -16.88
CA PRO A 121 1.63 1.31 -17.06
C PRO A 121 1.78 2.07 -15.73
N LEU A 122 0.82 1.93 -14.80
CA LEU A 122 0.92 2.53 -13.46
C LEU A 122 2.09 1.93 -12.67
N ALA A 123 2.24 0.61 -12.71
CA ALA A 123 3.35 -0.10 -12.08
C ALA A 123 4.71 0.38 -12.62
N ALA A 124 4.83 0.47 -13.95
CA ALA A 124 6.06 0.90 -14.60
C ALA A 124 6.46 2.33 -14.17
N GLN A 125 5.51 3.27 -14.18
CA GLN A 125 5.73 4.66 -13.76
C GLN A 125 6.05 4.78 -12.26
N ALA A 126 5.36 4.00 -11.42
CA ALA A 126 5.63 3.96 -10.00
C ALA A 126 7.05 3.44 -9.73
N LEU A 127 7.40 2.27 -10.25
CA LEU A 127 8.69 1.61 -9.99
C LEU A 127 9.90 2.37 -10.56
N SER A 128 9.72 3.15 -11.64
CA SER A 128 10.78 4.00 -12.20
C SER A 128 11.08 5.22 -11.33
N THR A 129 10.12 5.64 -10.50
CA THR A 129 10.18 6.89 -9.74
C THR A 129 10.40 6.63 -8.24
N LEU A 130 9.84 5.53 -7.72
CA LEU A 130 9.99 5.12 -6.32
C LEU A 130 11.47 4.89 -5.99
N PRO A 131 12.02 5.55 -4.95
CA PRO A 131 13.35 5.29 -4.44
C PRO A 131 13.55 3.81 -4.12
N GLY A 132 14.76 3.30 -4.33
CA GLY A 132 15.09 1.90 -4.03
C GLY A 132 14.83 1.50 -2.57
N SER A 133 14.88 2.46 -1.64
CA SER A 133 14.60 2.28 -0.21
C SER A 133 13.11 2.24 0.14
N ASP A 134 12.20 2.58 -0.79
CA ASP A 134 10.76 2.57 -0.53
C ASP A 134 10.17 1.16 -0.71
N TYR A 135 10.70 0.23 0.10
CA TYR A 135 10.44 -1.19 -0.03
C TYR A 135 8.95 -1.52 0.09
N HIS A 136 8.23 -0.84 0.98
CA HIS A 136 6.80 -1.09 1.19
C HIS A 136 5.98 -1.01 -0.11
N PHE A 137 6.10 0.11 -0.84
CA PHE A 137 5.37 0.35 -2.08
C PHE A 137 5.95 -0.43 -3.26
N ARG A 138 7.28 -0.62 -3.33
CA ARG A 138 7.89 -1.43 -4.39
C ARG A 138 7.44 -2.89 -4.32
N VAL A 139 7.47 -3.47 -3.12
CA VAL A 139 6.96 -4.83 -2.88
C VAL A 139 5.46 -4.91 -3.18
N SER A 140 4.67 -3.88 -2.83
CA SER A 140 3.21 -3.91 -3.02
C SER A 140 2.83 -3.98 -4.50
N VAL A 141 3.53 -3.21 -5.34
CA VAL A 141 3.35 -3.23 -6.79
C VAL A 141 3.68 -4.61 -7.37
N HIS A 142 4.84 -5.17 -7.02
CA HIS A 142 5.25 -6.48 -7.51
C HIS A 142 4.30 -7.60 -7.06
N HIS A 143 3.87 -7.58 -5.80
CA HIS A 143 2.92 -8.55 -5.27
C HIS A 143 1.55 -8.44 -5.98
N ALA A 144 1.01 -7.23 -6.15
CA ALA A 144 -0.28 -7.02 -6.79
C ALA A 144 -0.29 -7.44 -8.28
N LEU A 145 0.78 -7.10 -9.03
CA LEU A 145 0.93 -7.58 -10.41
C LEU A 145 1.06 -9.10 -10.47
N GLY A 146 1.83 -9.70 -9.56
CA GLY A 146 1.99 -11.15 -9.45
C GLY A 146 0.65 -11.85 -9.31
N GLU A 147 -0.21 -11.38 -8.41
CA GLU A 147 -1.56 -11.90 -8.21
C GLU A 147 -2.48 -11.68 -9.41
N ALA A 148 -2.47 -10.49 -10.01
CA ALA A 148 -3.28 -10.21 -11.19
C ALA A 148 -2.88 -11.07 -12.40
N TYR A 149 -1.57 -11.26 -12.62
CA TYR A 149 -1.08 -12.18 -13.64
C TYR A 149 -1.45 -13.63 -13.37
N ARG A 150 -1.42 -14.06 -12.11
CA ARG A 150 -1.87 -15.40 -11.71
C ARG A 150 -3.35 -15.60 -12.04
N GLN A 151 -4.20 -14.63 -11.71
CA GLN A 151 -5.64 -14.66 -12.03
C GLN A 151 -5.91 -14.66 -13.55
N ALA A 152 -5.06 -13.99 -14.33
CA ALA A 152 -5.12 -13.97 -15.78
C ALA A 152 -4.42 -15.16 -16.47
N ALA A 153 -3.95 -16.17 -15.72
CA ALA A 153 -3.19 -17.32 -16.21
C ALA A 153 -1.88 -16.95 -16.95
N ARG A 154 -1.31 -15.78 -16.68
CA ARG A 154 0.00 -15.29 -17.18
C ARG A 154 1.11 -15.77 -16.25
N TRP A 155 1.30 -17.09 -16.20
CA TRP A 155 2.10 -17.76 -15.16
C TRP A 155 3.58 -17.34 -15.12
N ALA A 156 4.17 -17.09 -16.30
CA ALA A 156 5.56 -16.67 -16.39
C ALA A 156 5.76 -15.27 -15.80
N GLU A 157 4.89 -14.32 -16.17
CA GLU A 157 4.92 -12.98 -15.59
C GLU A 157 4.58 -12.98 -14.10
N ALA A 158 3.59 -13.78 -13.68
CA ALA A 158 3.24 -13.95 -12.27
C ALA A 158 4.46 -14.39 -11.44
N ARG A 159 5.16 -15.44 -11.89
CA ARG A 159 6.37 -15.96 -11.24
C ARG A 159 7.45 -14.90 -11.12
N ASN A 160 7.70 -14.15 -12.19
CA ASN A 160 8.71 -13.10 -12.19
C ASN A 160 8.39 -12.02 -11.16
N GLN A 161 7.17 -11.48 -11.16
CA GLN A 161 6.77 -10.42 -10.24
C GLN A 161 6.75 -10.87 -8.78
N LEU A 162 6.23 -12.07 -8.49
CA LEU A 162 6.23 -12.63 -7.14
C LEU A 162 7.65 -12.89 -6.63
N THR A 163 8.56 -13.33 -7.50
CA THR A 163 9.98 -13.49 -7.14
C THR A 163 10.63 -12.14 -6.83
N LEU A 164 10.39 -11.11 -7.64
CA LEU A 164 10.88 -9.76 -7.38
C LEU A 164 10.35 -9.18 -6.07
N ALA A 165 9.11 -9.49 -5.69
CA ALA A 165 8.56 -9.08 -4.40
C ALA A 165 9.33 -9.71 -3.21
N LEU A 166 9.85 -10.94 -3.34
CA LEU A 166 10.62 -11.63 -2.29
C LEU A 166 12.09 -11.22 -2.21
N THR A 167 12.67 -10.65 -3.27
CA THR A 167 14.08 -10.20 -3.24
C THR A 167 14.25 -8.87 -2.52
N LEU A 168 13.16 -8.12 -2.33
CA LEU A 168 13.15 -6.86 -1.61
C LEU A 168 13.05 -7.11 -0.10
N PRO A 169 13.73 -6.30 0.73
CA PRO A 169 13.59 -6.36 2.18
C PRO A 169 12.12 -6.25 2.60
N PRO A 170 11.65 -7.06 3.57
CA PRO A 170 10.31 -6.89 4.10
C PRO A 170 10.19 -5.52 4.80
N PRO A 171 9.03 -4.85 4.71
CA PRO A 171 8.75 -3.71 5.58
C PRO A 171 8.65 -4.22 7.03
N GLY A 172 9.72 -4.07 7.79
CA GLY A 172 9.81 -4.54 9.18
C GLY A 172 9.92 -6.07 9.33
N GLU A 173 9.71 -6.56 10.56
CA GLU A 173 9.84 -7.97 10.95
C GLU A 173 8.57 -8.80 10.71
N GLN A 174 7.71 -8.43 9.75
CA GLN A 174 6.37 -9.03 9.62
C GLN A 174 6.21 -9.83 8.31
N PRO A 175 6.30 -11.18 8.35
CA PRO A 175 6.45 -12.00 7.15
C PRO A 175 5.14 -12.34 6.42
N ILE A 176 3.99 -11.75 6.76
CA ILE A 176 2.69 -12.16 6.19
C ILE A 176 2.64 -12.02 4.67
N ARG A 177 3.17 -10.92 4.13
CA ARG A 177 3.23 -10.74 2.68
C ARG A 177 4.07 -11.83 2.02
N ALA A 178 5.19 -12.23 2.63
CA ALA A 178 6.01 -13.33 2.13
C ALA A 178 5.23 -14.67 2.15
N THR A 179 4.45 -14.94 3.20
CA THR A 179 3.59 -16.13 3.26
C THR A 179 2.58 -16.16 2.11
N HIS A 180 1.93 -15.03 1.81
CA HIS A 180 1.00 -14.91 0.68
C HIS A 180 1.72 -15.16 -0.66
N ILE A 181 2.89 -14.55 -0.84
CA ILE A 181 3.70 -14.71 -2.06
C ILE A 181 4.16 -16.17 -2.24
N TYR A 182 4.58 -16.86 -1.18
CA TYR A 182 4.95 -18.28 -1.28
C TYR A 182 3.77 -19.17 -1.67
N GLY A 183 2.57 -18.91 -1.13
CA GLY A 183 1.35 -19.61 -1.54
C GLY A 183 1.05 -19.39 -3.03
N ALA A 184 1.11 -18.14 -3.49
CA ALA A 184 0.90 -17.79 -4.89
C ALA A 184 1.94 -18.44 -5.82
N LEU A 185 3.22 -18.50 -5.42
CA LEU A 185 4.26 -19.18 -6.17
C LEU A 185 4.07 -20.70 -6.24
N ALA A 186 3.53 -21.32 -5.18
CA ALA A 186 3.20 -22.73 -5.19
C ALA A 186 2.10 -23.04 -6.21
N ASP A 187 1.05 -22.22 -6.27
CA ASP A 187 0.00 -22.34 -7.30
C ASP A 187 0.58 -22.22 -8.71
N VAL A 188 1.44 -21.23 -8.95
CA VAL A 188 2.11 -20.98 -10.23
C VAL A 188 3.05 -22.13 -10.63
N ALA A 189 3.58 -22.88 -9.67
CA ALA A 189 4.47 -24.02 -9.93
C ALA A 189 3.71 -25.31 -10.31
N LEU A 190 2.41 -25.36 -10.02
CA LEU A 190 1.53 -26.50 -10.35
C LEU A 190 0.88 -26.38 -11.74
N GLN A 191 1.09 -25.28 -12.45
CA GLN A 191 0.61 -25.02 -13.82
C GLN A 191 1.73 -25.27 -14.83
#